data_AF-A0A3N5T543-F1
#
_entry.id   AF-A0A3N5T543-F1
#
_cell.length_a   1.000
_cell.length_b   1.000
_cell.length_c   1.000
_cell.angle_alpha   90.00
_cell.angle_beta   90.00
_cell.angle_gamma   90.00
#
_symmetry.space_group_name_H-M   'P 1'
#
loop_
_entity.id
_entity.type
_entity.pdbx_description
1 polymer ?
#
loop_
_entity_poly.entity_id
_entity_poly.type
_entity_poly.pdbx_seq_one_letter_code
_entity_poly.pdbx_strand_id
1 'polypeptide(L)'
;TLGIDREVIEREGVAEVTLAGRTFKITEQLVHDLEQTRMERSVRNLKRALLILHSPTDEIVGIENAFQIFEKADYPKGFISLDGADHLLSRREDSLYAASLLAAWSSKHLGLPRPEISEAVPDNLVIVRTGRVGYQTEIYAKGHRLLVDEPIAVGGSNTGPTPYDYLLAALGSCTSITLRMYADRKAWPLDGIVVRLKHEKIHSEDCQECETKTGKLDRIEREIELLGALDSQQRKRLLEIADMCPVHRTLQSKIIITSMLRDVS
;
A
#
# COMPACT_ATOMS: atom_id res chain seq x y z
N THR A 1 -16.66 -28.27 -16.10
CA THR A 1 -17.92 -27.96 -16.84
C THR A 1 -18.89 -29.09 -16.61
N LEU A 2 -20.15 -28.78 -16.28
CA LEU A 2 -21.24 -29.73 -15.99
C LEU A 2 -21.55 -30.75 -17.12
N GLY A 3 -20.75 -30.85 -18.19
CA GLY A 3 -21.10 -31.57 -19.41
C GLY A 3 -21.43 -33.05 -19.18
N ILE A 4 -20.59 -33.78 -18.43
CA ILE A 4 -20.80 -35.21 -18.14
C ILE A 4 -21.87 -35.38 -17.05
N ASP A 5 -21.83 -34.53 -16.02
CA ASP A 5 -22.75 -34.63 -14.89
C ASP A 5 -24.18 -34.19 -15.25
N ARG A 6 -24.37 -33.37 -16.30
CA ARG A 6 -25.69 -32.91 -16.76
C ARG A 6 -26.52 -34.02 -17.37
N GLU A 7 -25.90 -34.89 -18.17
CA GLU A 7 -26.60 -36.08 -18.70
C GLU A 7 -27.06 -37.01 -17.57
N VAL A 8 -26.26 -37.10 -16.49
CA VAL A 8 -26.63 -37.87 -15.30
C VAL A 8 -27.75 -37.19 -14.52
N ILE A 9 -27.71 -35.87 -14.36
CA ILE A 9 -28.78 -35.09 -13.70
C ILE A 9 -30.10 -35.22 -14.48
N GLU A 10 -30.06 -35.15 -15.82
CA GLU A 10 -31.25 -35.28 -16.66
C GLU A 10 -31.86 -36.69 -16.62
N ARG A 11 -31.05 -37.73 -16.37
CA ARG A 11 -31.53 -39.12 -16.27
C ARG A 11 -31.98 -39.52 -14.86
N GLU A 12 -31.24 -39.09 -13.83
CA GLU A 12 -31.37 -39.58 -12.45
C GLU A 12 -31.96 -38.54 -11.50
N GLY A 13 -32.21 -37.33 -11.98
CA GLY A 13 -32.74 -36.20 -11.21
C GLY A 13 -31.73 -35.55 -10.27
N VAL A 14 -30.54 -36.13 -10.11
CA VAL A 14 -29.47 -35.65 -9.22
C VAL A 14 -28.10 -36.22 -9.58
N ALA A 15 -27.04 -35.43 -9.42
CA ALA A 15 -25.64 -35.91 -9.50
C ALA A 15 -24.75 -35.25 -8.44
N GLU A 16 -23.64 -35.91 -8.11
CA GLU A 16 -22.57 -35.32 -7.31
C GLU A 16 -21.52 -34.67 -8.22
N VAL A 17 -21.35 -33.37 -8.08
CA VAL A 17 -20.44 -32.56 -8.91
C VAL A 17 -19.37 -31.95 -8.02
N THR A 18 -18.11 -32.08 -8.43
CA THR A 18 -16.98 -31.47 -7.70
C THR A 18 -16.60 -30.14 -8.35
N LEU A 19 -16.75 -29.05 -7.60
CA LEU A 19 -16.44 -27.68 -8.02
C LEU A 19 -15.42 -27.08 -7.06
N ALA A 20 -14.28 -26.59 -7.58
CA ALA A 20 -13.21 -25.97 -6.80
C ALA A 20 -12.77 -26.81 -5.57
N GLY A 21 -12.69 -28.13 -5.72
CA GLY A 21 -12.26 -29.06 -4.67
C GLY A 21 -13.33 -29.41 -3.63
N ARG A 22 -14.60 -28.99 -3.82
CA ARG A 22 -15.73 -29.35 -2.97
C ARG A 22 -16.79 -30.10 -3.77
N THR A 23 -17.32 -31.18 -3.18
CA THR A 23 -18.37 -31.99 -3.81
C THR A 23 -19.75 -31.50 -3.37
N PHE A 24 -20.62 -31.27 -4.34
CA PHE A 24 -21.98 -30.79 -4.15
C PHE A 24 -22.96 -31.75 -4.80
N LYS A 25 -24.13 -31.93 -4.18
CA LYS A 25 -25.25 -32.65 -4.77
C LYS A 25 -26.12 -31.65 -5.55
N ILE A 26 -26.16 -31.78 -6.87
CA ILE A 26 -26.89 -30.88 -7.77
C ILE A 26 -28.13 -31.62 -8.30
N THR A 27 -29.30 -31.04 -8.09
CA THR A 27 -30.59 -31.59 -8.54
C THR A 27 -31.02 -31.03 -9.89
N GLU A 28 -31.85 -31.77 -10.60
CA GLU A 28 -32.49 -31.32 -11.85
C GLU A 28 -33.28 -30.02 -11.63
N GLN A 29 -33.98 -29.89 -10.50
CA GLN A 29 -34.70 -28.67 -10.13
C GLN A 29 -33.78 -27.43 -10.10
N LEU A 30 -32.57 -27.55 -9.52
CA LEU A 30 -31.62 -26.44 -9.48
C LEU A 30 -31.14 -26.07 -10.89
N VAL A 31 -30.91 -27.05 -11.76
CA VAL A 31 -30.55 -26.80 -13.16
C VAL A 31 -31.69 -26.07 -13.88
N HIS A 32 -32.92 -26.53 -13.71
CA HIS A 32 -34.08 -25.89 -14.32
C HIS A 32 -34.30 -24.45 -13.83
N ASP A 33 -34.15 -24.21 -12.52
CA ASP A 33 -34.26 -22.88 -11.93
C ASP A 33 -33.18 -21.91 -12.47
N LEU A 34 -31.96 -22.41 -12.67
CA LEU A 34 -30.87 -21.65 -13.27
C LEU A 34 -31.13 -21.34 -14.75
N GLU A 35 -31.67 -22.28 -15.52
CA GLU A 35 -32.05 -22.06 -16.92
C GLU A 35 -33.20 -21.05 -17.07
N GLN A 36 -34.14 -21.04 -16.13
CA GLN A 36 -35.22 -20.05 -16.10
C GLN A 36 -34.76 -18.67 -15.62
N THR A 37 -33.58 -18.58 -14.98
CA THR A 37 -33.01 -17.31 -14.53
C THR A 37 -32.53 -16.49 -15.72
N ARG A 38 -33.32 -15.46 -16.10
CA ARG A 38 -32.99 -14.55 -17.21
C ARG A 38 -31.90 -13.55 -16.81
N MET A 39 -30.65 -14.00 -16.85
CA MET A 39 -29.48 -13.18 -16.55
C MET A 39 -29.46 -11.87 -17.34
N GLU A 40 -29.92 -11.85 -18.60
CA GLU A 40 -29.94 -10.61 -19.38
C GLU A 40 -30.90 -9.56 -18.79
N ARG A 41 -32.04 -10.01 -18.25
CA ARG A 41 -33.00 -9.13 -17.59
C ARG A 41 -32.43 -8.59 -16.29
N SER A 42 -31.74 -9.43 -15.52
CA SER A 42 -31.10 -9.02 -14.27
C SER A 42 -29.98 -8.00 -14.53
N VAL A 43 -29.12 -8.25 -15.52
CA VAL A 43 -28.01 -7.35 -15.88
C VAL A 43 -28.53 -5.99 -16.37
N ARG A 44 -29.55 -5.96 -17.23
CA ARG A 44 -30.17 -4.70 -17.68
C ARG A 44 -30.81 -3.90 -16.55
N ASN A 45 -31.43 -4.58 -15.60
CA ASN A 45 -32.13 -3.90 -14.50
C ASN A 45 -31.22 -3.53 -13.31
N LEU A 46 -29.92 -3.83 -13.39
CA LEU A 46 -28.97 -3.58 -12.29
C LEU A 46 -28.92 -2.08 -11.91
N LYS A 47 -29.08 -1.17 -12.88
CA LYS A 47 -29.05 0.30 -12.68
C LYS A 47 -27.83 0.79 -11.86
N ARG A 48 -26.69 0.13 -12.04
CA ARG A 48 -25.41 0.45 -11.39
C ARG A 48 -24.29 0.42 -12.43
N ALA A 49 -23.19 1.10 -12.12
CA ALA A 49 -21.96 0.95 -12.87
C ALA A 49 -21.47 -0.51 -12.79
N LEU A 50 -21.02 -1.08 -13.92
CA LEU A 50 -20.58 -2.47 -13.97
C LEU A 50 -19.13 -2.57 -14.49
N LEU A 51 -18.26 -3.24 -13.74
CA LEU A 51 -16.94 -3.65 -14.21
C LEU A 51 -16.90 -5.17 -14.30
N ILE A 52 -16.44 -5.67 -15.45
CA ILE A 52 -16.24 -7.09 -15.70
C ILE A 52 -14.75 -7.33 -15.83
N LEU A 53 -14.24 -8.26 -15.03
CA LEU A 53 -12.85 -8.72 -15.05
C LEU A 53 -12.90 -10.20 -15.40
N HIS A 54 -12.35 -10.58 -16.55
CA HIS A 54 -12.44 -11.98 -17.01
C HIS A 54 -11.17 -12.39 -17.76
N SER A 55 -10.71 -13.62 -17.53
CA SER A 55 -9.56 -14.17 -18.24
C SER A 55 -9.99 -14.78 -19.58
N PRO A 56 -9.34 -14.45 -20.70
CA PRO A 56 -9.60 -15.08 -22.00
C PRO A 56 -9.21 -16.56 -22.01
N THR A 57 -8.36 -16.98 -21.07
CA THR A 57 -7.86 -18.36 -20.93
C THR A 57 -8.51 -19.08 -19.75
N ASP A 58 -9.65 -18.61 -19.25
CA ASP A 58 -10.41 -19.29 -18.20
C ASP A 58 -10.96 -20.64 -18.71
N GLU A 59 -10.48 -21.74 -18.12
CA GLU A 59 -10.87 -23.11 -18.50
C GLU A 59 -12.22 -23.54 -17.88
N ILE A 60 -12.74 -22.80 -16.90
CA ILE A 60 -14.01 -23.12 -16.20
C ILE A 60 -15.17 -22.40 -16.86
N VAL A 61 -15.03 -21.10 -17.11
CA VAL A 61 -16.06 -20.25 -17.73
C VAL A 61 -15.45 -19.44 -18.88
N GLY A 62 -15.83 -19.80 -20.11
CA GLY A 62 -15.34 -19.10 -21.31
C GLY A 62 -15.69 -17.61 -21.33
N ILE A 63 -14.83 -16.82 -21.99
CA ILE A 63 -14.91 -15.35 -22.09
C ILE A 63 -16.20 -14.85 -22.75
N GLU A 64 -16.87 -15.71 -23.53
CA GLU A 64 -18.14 -15.40 -24.18
C GLU A 64 -19.21 -15.01 -23.16
N ASN A 65 -19.20 -15.61 -21.96
CA ASN A 65 -20.11 -15.25 -20.87
C ASN A 65 -19.90 -13.81 -20.41
N ALA A 66 -18.64 -13.39 -20.29
CA ALA A 66 -18.30 -12.03 -19.90
C ALA A 66 -18.72 -11.02 -21.00
N PHE A 67 -18.56 -11.37 -22.27
CA PHE A 67 -19.06 -10.55 -23.38
C PHE A 67 -20.59 -10.45 -23.39
N GLN A 68 -21.31 -11.53 -23.12
CA GLN A 68 -22.78 -11.47 -23.00
C GLN A 68 -23.21 -10.50 -21.89
N ILE A 69 -22.59 -10.57 -20.70
CA ILE A 69 -22.88 -9.61 -19.63
C ILE A 69 -22.56 -8.18 -20.08
N PHE A 70 -21.39 -7.96 -20.69
CA PHE A 70 -20.97 -6.65 -21.16
C PHE A 70 -21.93 -6.06 -22.19
N GLU A 71 -22.37 -6.84 -23.18
CA GLU A 71 -23.31 -6.41 -24.21
C GLU A 71 -24.67 -6.03 -23.63
N LYS A 72 -25.17 -6.79 -22.65
CA LYS A 72 -26.50 -6.55 -22.06
C LYS A 72 -26.51 -5.44 -21.01
N ALA A 73 -25.37 -5.08 -20.41
CA ALA A 73 -25.29 -4.02 -19.42
C ALA A 73 -25.43 -2.61 -20.06
N ASP A 74 -26.04 -1.69 -19.32
CA ASP A 74 -26.07 -0.26 -19.68
C ASP A 74 -24.80 0.47 -19.19
N TYR A 75 -24.55 1.66 -19.74
CA TYR A 75 -23.45 2.51 -19.27
C TYR A 75 -23.77 3.17 -17.92
N PRO A 76 -22.74 3.42 -17.07
CA PRO A 76 -21.32 3.16 -17.32
C PRO A 76 -20.90 1.70 -17.10
N LYS A 77 -20.23 1.11 -18.10
CA LYS A 77 -19.70 -0.25 -18.04
C LYS A 77 -18.24 -0.32 -18.51
N GLY A 78 -17.49 -1.28 -17.97
CA GLY A 78 -16.10 -1.56 -18.36
C GLY A 78 -15.84 -3.06 -18.43
N PHE A 79 -14.90 -3.44 -19.29
CA PHE A 79 -14.38 -4.80 -19.40
C PHE A 79 -12.87 -4.75 -19.36
N ILE A 80 -12.25 -5.60 -18.54
CA ILE A 80 -10.81 -5.76 -18.47
C ILE A 80 -10.48 -7.25 -18.58
N SER A 81 -9.59 -7.56 -19.52
CA SER A 81 -9.04 -8.90 -19.71
C SER A 81 -7.99 -9.20 -18.64
N LEU A 82 -8.13 -10.31 -17.93
CA LEU A 82 -7.16 -10.84 -16.98
C LEU A 82 -6.35 -11.97 -17.61
N ASP A 83 -5.54 -11.64 -18.62
CA ASP A 83 -4.80 -12.64 -19.40
C ASP A 83 -3.93 -13.56 -18.53
N GLY A 84 -4.05 -14.88 -18.76
CA GLY A 84 -3.33 -15.91 -18.01
C GLY A 84 -3.82 -16.17 -16.58
N ALA A 85 -4.75 -15.39 -16.05
CA ALA A 85 -5.32 -15.65 -14.73
C ALA A 85 -6.27 -16.87 -14.78
N ASP A 86 -6.30 -17.65 -13.69
CA ASP A 86 -7.29 -18.72 -13.53
C ASP A 86 -8.62 -18.18 -12.99
N HIS A 87 -9.66 -19.01 -13.06
CA HIS A 87 -11.01 -18.65 -12.64
C HIS A 87 -11.11 -18.16 -11.19
N LEU A 88 -10.23 -18.65 -10.31
CA LEU A 88 -10.26 -18.39 -8.87
C LEU A 88 -9.28 -17.29 -8.42
N LEU A 89 -8.52 -16.70 -9.34
CA LEU A 89 -7.41 -15.79 -9.05
C LEU A 89 -6.44 -16.38 -8.01
N SER A 90 -6.09 -17.66 -8.15
CA SER A 90 -5.33 -18.42 -7.15
C SER A 90 -3.90 -17.90 -6.96
N ARG A 91 -3.32 -17.31 -8.01
CA ARG A 91 -2.01 -16.66 -7.96
C ARG A 91 -2.15 -15.27 -7.34
N ARG A 92 -1.35 -15.01 -6.30
CA ARG A 92 -1.34 -13.74 -5.56
C ARG A 92 -1.12 -12.52 -6.46
N GLU A 93 -0.31 -12.65 -7.50
CA GLU A 93 -0.04 -11.58 -8.46
C GLU A 93 -1.33 -11.13 -9.19
N ASP A 94 -2.13 -12.07 -9.67
CA ASP A 94 -3.38 -11.81 -10.40
C ASP A 94 -4.43 -11.19 -9.48
N SER A 95 -4.55 -11.70 -8.24
CA SER A 95 -5.50 -11.15 -7.27
C SER A 95 -5.14 -9.72 -6.86
N LEU A 96 -3.85 -9.40 -6.69
CA LEU A 96 -3.39 -8.04 -6.39
C LEU A 96 -3.65 -7.08 -7.57
N TYR A 97 -3.41 -7.54 -8.80
CA TYR A 97 -3.69 -6.76 -10.00
C TYR A 97 -5.18 -6.46 -10.14
N ALA A 98 -6.03 -7.49 -10.04
CA ALA A 98 -7.49 -7.34 -10.08
C ALA A 98 -8.01 -6.40 -8.99
N ALA A 99 -7.50 -6.53 -7.75
CA ALA A 99 -7.84 -5.64 -6.64
C ALA A 99 -7.45 -4.17 -6.92
N SER A 100 -6.27 -3.95 -7.51
CA SER A 100 -5.80 -2.60 -7.86
C SER A 100 -6.68 -1.94 -8.92
N LEU A 101 -7.08 -2.70 -9.96
CA LEU A 101 -8.01 -2.24 -10.98
C LEU A 101 -9.40 -1.95 -10.41
N LEU A 102 -9.93 -2.83 -9.56
CA LEU A 102 -11.21 -2.65 -8.88
C LEU A 102 -11.21 -1.37 -8.03
N ALA A 103 -10.15 -1.16 -7.24
CA ALA A 103 -10.01 0.05 -6.42
C ALA A 103 -9.97 1.31 -7.28
N ALA A 104 -9.14 1.33 -8.32
CA ALA A 104 -9.01 2.46 -9.22
C ALA A 104 -10.32 2.77 -9.95
N TRP A 105 -10.97 1.77 -10.54
CA TRP A 105 -12.20 1.94 -11.30
C TRP A 105 -13.37 2.35 -10.40
N SER A 106 -13.54 1.68 -9.25
CA SER A 106 -14.67 1.94 -8.34
C SER A 106 -14.59 3.33 -7.70
N SER A 107 -13.40 3.90 -7.54
CA SER A 107 -13.20 5.24 -6.98
C SER A 107 -14.00 6.32 -7.71
N LYS A 108 -14.19 6.18 -9.04
CA LYS A 108 -14.99 7.11 -9.85
C LYS A 108 -16.50 7.00 -9.58
N HIS A 109 -16.97 5.84 -9.17
CA HIS A 109 -18.40 5.50 -9.11
C HIS A 109 -18.96 5.48 -7.69
N LEU A 110 -18.13 5.20 -6.70
CA LEU A 110 -18.55 5.09 -5.31
C LEU A 110 -18.71 6.44 -4.61
N GLY A 111 -18.33 7.54 -5.26
CA GLY A 111 -18.31 8.86 -4.63
C GLY A 111 -17.54 8.82 -3.31
N LEU A 112 -16.53 7.94 -3.21
CA LEU A 112 -15.74 7.81 -2.00
C LEU A 112 -15.27 9.21 -1.67
N PRO A 113 -15.46 9.67 -0.42
CA PRO A 113 -14.91 10.95 -0.02
C PRO A 113 -13.42 10.85 -0.34
N ARG A 114 -12.98 11.57 -1.38
CA ARG A 114 -11.59 11.98 -1.41
C ARG A 114 -11.44 12.68 -0.08
N PRO A 115 -10.54 12.23 0.81
CA PRO A 115 -10.36 12.94 2.06
C PRO A 115 -10.22 14.40 1.67
N GLU A 116 -11.18 15.22 2.11
CA GLU A 116 -11.22 16.66 1.86
C GLU A 116 -10.09 17.28 2.68
N ILE A 117 -8.86 16.89 2.37
CA ILE A 117 -7.66 17.63 2.72
C ILE A 117 -7.34 18.40 1.43
N SER A 118 -8.39 19.08 0.95
CA SER A 118 -8.35 20.09 -0.12
C SER A 118 -8.00 21.46 0.45
N GLU A 119 -8.02 21.62 1.79
CA GLU A 119 -7.38 22.75 2.42
C GLU A 119 -5.87 22.50 2.40
N ALA A 120 -5.14 23.43 1.79
CA ALA A 120 -3.69 23.42 1.81
C ALA A 120 -3.23 23.32 3.27
N VAL A 121 -2.77 22.12 3.68
CA VAL A 121 -2.16 21.91 4.99
C VAL A 121 -1.09 23.00 5.13
N PRO A 122 -1.22 23.94 6.09
CA PRO A 122 -0.30 25.06 6.20
C PRO A 122 1.14 24.60 6.34
N ASP A 123 2.09 25.46 5.93
CA ASP A 123 3.50 25.20 6.19
C ASP A 123 3.69 24.99 7.71
N ASN A 124 4.27 23.85 8.08
CA ASN A 124 4.49 23.34 9.45
C ASN A 124 3.32 22.61 10.14
N LEU A 125 2.25 22.24 9.42
CA LEU A 125 1.26 21.30 9.94
C LEU A 125 1.45 19.91 9.32
N VAL A 126 1.36 18.88 10.15
CA VAL A 126 1.28 17.48 9.73
C VAL A 126 0.03 16.88 10.36
N ILE A 127 -0.82 16.27 9.53
CA ILE A 127 -2.04 15.58 9.99
C ILE A 127 -1.80 14.09 9.84
N VAL A 128 -2.00 13.34 10.93
CA VAL A 128 -1.91 11.88 10.92
C VAL A 128 -3.26 11.30 11.30
N ARG A 129 -3.75 10.35 10.51
CA ARG A 129 -5.04 9.68 10.73
C ARG A 129 -4.89 8.17 10.67
N THR A 130 -5.52 7.50 11.62
CA THR A 130 -5.63 6.04 11.66
C THR A 130 -7.09 5.63 11.55
N GLY A 131 -7.35 4.54 10.81
CA GLY A 131 -8.67 3.95 10.72
C GLY A 131 -9.07 3.17 11.98
N ARG A 132 -10.19 2.43 11.89
CA ARG A 132 -10.70 1.59 13.00
C ARG A 132 -9.97 0.25 13.16
N VAL A 133 -9.21 -0.19 12.16
CA VAL A 133 -8.63 -1.54 12.10
C VAL A 133 -7.16 -1.45 11.74
N GLY A 134 -6.32 -2.20 12.46
CA GLY A 134 -4.88 -2.26 12.25
C GLY A 134 -4.13 -1.01 12.69
N TYR A 135 -2.86 -0.91 12.27
CA TYR A 135 -1.95 0.19 12.61
C TYR A 135 -1.59 1.06 11.40
N GLN A 136 -2.21 0.82 10.24
CA GLN A 136 -1.99 1.66 9.07
C GLN A 136 -2.48 3.08 9.34
N THR A 137 -1.61 4.06 9.12
CA THR A 137 -1.92 5.47 9.24
C THR A 137 -1.64 6.19 7.92
N GLU A 138 -2.38 7.27 7.69
CA GLU A 138 -2.16 8.20 6.59
C GLU A 138 -1.61 9.51 7.15
N ILE A 139 -0.46 9.93 6.64
CA ILE A 139 0.14 11.24 6.92
C ILE A 139 -0.16 12.19 5.77
N TYR A 140 -0.59 13.40 6.10
CA TYR A 140 -0.75 14.51 5.16
C TYR A 140 0.17 15.65 5.56
N ALA A 141 1.10 16.00 4.66
CA ALA A 141 2.07 17.07 4.84
C ALA A 141 2.25 17.85 3.54
N LYS A 142 1.92 19.15 3.53
CA LYS A 142 2.09 20.05 2.37
C LYS A 142 1.53 19.48 1.04
N GLY A 143 0.34 18.88 1.10
CA GLY A 143 -0.31 18.28 -0.08
C GLY A 143 0.20 16.89 -0.47
N HIS A 144 1.19 16.34 0.24
CA HIS A 144 1.66 14.97 0.05
C HIS A 144 0.96 14.02 1.03
N ARG A 145 0.60 12.84 0.53
CA ARG A 145 0.07 11.73 1.31
C ARG A 145 1.12 10.64 1.42
N LEU A 146 1.39 10.19 2.63
CA LEU A 146 2.31 9.11 2.94
C LEU A 146 1.57 8.04 3.74
N LEU A 147 1.93 6.77 3.53
CA LEU A 147 1.46 5.66 4.35
C LEU A 147 2.50 5.31 5.40
N VAL A 148 2.03 4.99 6.59
CA VAL A 148 2.82 4.41 7.68
C VAL A 148 2.12 3.15 8.11
N ASP A 149 2.87 2.11 8.43
CA ASP A 149 2.31 0.92 9.03
C ASP A 149 3.37 0.23 9.89
N GLU A 150 2.91 -0.69 10.72
CA GLU A 150 3.78 -1.55 11.48
C GLU A 150 4.01 -2.89 10.75
N PRO A 151 5.10 -3.60 11.05
CA PRO A 151 5.30 -4.96 10.55
C PRO A 151 4.21 -5.92 11.03
N ILE A 152 3.99 -6.99 10.26
CA ILE A 152 3.03 -8.07 10.61
C ILE A 152 3.36 -8.67 11.99
N ALA A 153 4.65 -8.78 12.33
CA ALA A 153 5.13 -9.37 13.58
C ALA A 153 4.61 -8.66 14.86
N VAL A 154 4.23 -7.38 14.75
CA VAL A 154 3.68 -6.59 15.86
C VAL A 154 2.21 -6.19 15.61
N GLY A 155 1.54 -6.87 14.67
CA GLY A 155 0.11 -6.72 14.39
C GLY A 155 -0.24 -5.69 13.30
N GLY A 156 0.74 -5.13 12.60
CA GLY A 156 0.49 -4.27 11.44
C GLY A 156 0.24 -5.04 10.15
N SER A 157 0.03 -4.33 9.04
CA SER A 157 -0.19 -4.93 7.72
C SER A 157 1.01 -4.81 6.78
N ASN A 158 2.12 -4.21 7.25
CA ASN A 158 3.33 -3.96 6.47
C ASN A 158 3.04 -3.26 5.12
N THR A 159 2.12 -2.30 5.13
CA THR A 159 1.67 -1.56 3.94
C THR A 159 2.44 -0.26 3.68
N GLY A 160 3.30 0.14 4.62
CA GLY A 160 4.17 1.30 4.51
C GLY A 160 5.33 1.21 5.50
N PRO A 161 6.29 2.16 5.46
CA PRO A 161 7.38 2.24 6.42
C PRO A 161 6.86 2.46 7.85
N THR A 162 7.66 2.10 8.83
CA THR A 162 7.36 2.33 10.25
C THR A 162 7.56 3.80 10.65
N PRO A 163 7.02 4.26 11.80
CA PRO A 163 7.32 5.59 12.32
C PRO A 163 8.82 5.86 12.49
N TYR A 164 9.60 4.86 12.92
CA TYR A 164 11.05 4.98 13.06
C TYR A 164 11.76 5.07 11.72
N ASP A 165 11.27 4.40 10.67
CA ASP A 165 11.81 4.56 9.31
C ASP A 165 11.63 6.00 8.83
N TYR A 166 10.49 6.64 9.12
CA TYR A 166 10.28 8.05 8.80
C TYR A 166 11.17 8.99 9.61
N LEU A 167 11.44 8.68 10.89
CA LEU A 167 12.40 9.45 11.70
C LEU A 167 13.81 9.39 11.10
N LEU A 168 14.26 8.21 10.70
CA LEU A 168 15.55 8.02 10.03
C LEU A 168 15.56 8.70 8.66
N ALA A 169 14.48 8.58 7.87
CA ALA A 169 14.36 9.25 6.58
C ALA A 169 14.46 10.77 6.71
N ALA A 170 13.84 11.37 7.74
CA ALA A 170 13.94 12.81 8.02
C ALA A 170 15.39 13.22 8.34
N LEU A 171 16.10 12.46 9.17
CA LEU A 171 17.51 12.73 9.50
C LEU A 171 18.43 12.57 8.28
N GLY A 172 18.26 11.48 7.52
CA GLY A 172 19.08 11.15 6.35
C GLY A 172 18.89 12.17 5.22
N SER A 173 17.65 12.53 4.92
CA SER A 173 17.33 13.56 3.92
C SER A 173 17.88 14.93 4.32
N CYS A 174 17.68 15.36 5.57
CA CYS A 174 18.20 16.63 6.07
C CYS A 174 19.74 16.68 6.02
N THR A 175 20.41 15.58 6.36
CA THR A 175 21.87 15.44 6.23
C THR A 175 22.30 15.59 4.77
N SER A 176 21.71 14.81 3.86
CA SER A 176 22.04 14.84 2.44
C SER A 176 21.84 16.22 1.81
N ILE A 177 20.71 16.88 2.10
CA ILE A 177 20.42 18.25 1.63
C ILE A 177 21.48 19.23 2.12
N THR A 178 21.85 19.16 3.40
CA THR A 178 22.83 20.08 4.00
C THR A 178 24.22 19.91 3.38
N LEU A 179 24.66 18.66 3.15
CA LEU A 179 25.92 18.36 2.48
C LEU A 179 25.93 18.87 1.03
N ARG A 180 24.83 18.61 0.29
CA ARG A 180 24.64 19.11 -1.08
C ARG A 180 24.75 20.63 -1.13
N MET A 181 23.95 21.33 -0.32
CA MET A 181 23.98 22.80 -0.25
C MET A 181 25.37 23.36 0.05
N TYR A 182 26.13 22.71 0.95
CA TYR A 182 27.47 23.13 1.29
C TYR A 182 28.45 22.94 0.13
N ALA A 183 28.43 21.76 -0.51
CA ALA A 183 29.28 21.45 -1.65
C ALA A 183 29.00 22.39 -2.83
N ASP A 184 27.72 22.65 -3.13
CA ASP A 184 27.31 23.55 -4.22
C ASP A 184 27.80 24.98 -3.97
N ARG A 185 27.66 25.49 -2.73
CA ARG A 185 28.18 26.82 -2.34
C ARG A 185 29.70 26.93 -2.49
N LYS A 186 30.42 25.82 -2.29
CA LYS A 186 31.87 25.75 -2.44
C LYS A 186 32.33 25.37 -3.85
N ALA A 187 31.38 25.11 -4.76
CA ALA A 187 31.64 24.57 -6.10
C ALA A 187 32.50 23.29 -6.07
N TRP A 188 32.24 22.39 -5.11
CA TRP A 188 32.96 21.12 -4.99
C TRP A 188 32.33 20.04 -5.89
N PRO A 189 33.14 19.14 -6.48
CA PRO A 189 32.68 18.09 -7.40
C PRO A 189 32.06 16.91 -6.65
N LEU A 190 30.95 17.16 -5.94
CA LEU A 190 30.13 16.15 -5.28
C LEU A 190 29.03 15.72 -6.24
N ASP A 191 29.06 14.49 -6.73
CA ASP A 191 28.10 13.96 -7.71
C ASP A 191 26.89 13.33 -7.03
N GLY A 192 27.10 12.68 -5.88
CA GLY A 192 26.04 11.96 -5.17
C GLY A 192 26.35 11.74 -3.71
N ILE A 193 25.29 11.52 -2.92
CA ILE A 193 25.37 11.26 -1.49
C ILE A 193 24.45 10.08 -1.21
N VAL A 194 24.97 9.05 -0.55
CA VAL A 194 24.16 7.96 0.02
C VAL A 194 24.30 8.01 1.53
N VAL A 195 23.17 8.07 2.23
CA VAL A 195 23.12 8.05 3.70
C VAL A 195 22.40 6.79 4.13
N ARG A 196 23.10 5.90 4.82
CA ARG A 196 22.52 4.68 5.42
C ARG A 196 22.35 4.92 6.90
N LEU A 197 21.16 4.65 7.41
CA LEU A 197 20.81 4.87 8.80
C LEU A 197 20.24 3.59 9.39
N LYS A 198 20.62 3.32 10.63
CA LYS A 198 20.10 2.20 11.42
C LYS A 198 19.72 2.73 12.80
N HIS A 199 18.54 2.33 13.27
CA HIS A 199 18.10 2.60 14.65
C HIS A 199 18.12 1.29 15.44
N GLU A 200 18.58 1.37 16.69
CA GLU A 200 18.53 0.28 17.65
C GLU A 200 18.34 0.81 19.07
N LYS A 201 17.79 -0.04 19.95
CA LYS A 201 17.71 0.24 21.39
C LYS A 201 18.82 -0.52 22.09
N ILE A 202 19.80 0.18 22.64
CA ILE A 202 20.91 -0.40 23.40
C ILE A 202 20.67 -0.25 24.90
N HIS A 203 21.36 -1.05 25.72
CA HIS A 203 21.33 -0.87 27.17
C HIS A 203 22.25 0.30 27.57
N SER A 204 21.85 1.07 28.60
CA SER A 204 22.63 2.21 29.10
C SER A 204 24.05 1.86 29.56
N GLU A 205 24.26 0.59 29.95
CA GLU A 205 25.55 0.05 30.37
C GLU A 205 26.53 -0.16 29.21
N ASP A 206 26.00 -0.31 27.99
CA ASP A 206 26.79 -0.50 26.77
C ASP A 206 27.17 0.83 26.08
N CYS A 207 26.67 1.97 26.59
CA CYS A 207 27.00 3.30 26.08
C CYS A 207 28.19 3.90 26.83
N GLN A 208 29.35 3.99 26.15
CA GLN A 208 30.57 4.57 26.73
C GLN A 208 30.50 6.11 26.95
N GLU A 209 29.58 6.80 26.26
CA GLU A 209 29.50 8.27 26.22
C GLU A 209 28.25 8.85 26.90
N CYS A 210 27.41 8.04 27.54
CA CYS A 210 26.14 8.47 28.09
C CYS A 210 26.21 8.84 29.58
N GLU A 211 25.64 9.99 29.96
CA GLU A 211 25.54 10.42 31.37
C GLU A 211 24.53 9.57 32.17
N THR A 212 23.50 9.04 31.51
CA THR A 212 22.41 8.27 32.13
C THR A 212 22.76 6.78 32.17
N LYS A 213 22.92 6.21 33.38
CA LYS A 213 23.29 4.80 33.60
C LYS A 213 22.11 3.84 33.82
N THR A 214 20.88 4.27 33.55
CA THR A 214 19.68 3.43 33.72
C THR A 214 18.75 3.52 32.51
N GLY A 215 18.34 2.38 31.98
CA GLY A 215 17.35 2.26 30.91
C GLY A 215 17.89 1.80 29.56
N LYS A 216 17.02 1.79 28.54
CA LYS A 216 17.41 1.58 27.14
C LYS A 216 17.59 2.93 26.46
N LEU A 217 18.65 3.07 25.68
CA LEU A 217 18.98 4.26 24.91
C LEU A 217 18.68 4.02 23.44
N ASP A 218 18.12 5.03 22.78
CA ASP A 218 17.99 5.02 21.32
C ASP A 218 19.34 5.39 20.70
N ARG A 219 19.86 4.50 19.85
CA ARG A 219 21.10 4.72 19.09
C ARG A 219 20.76 4.75 17.61
N ILE A 220 21.24 5.80 16.93
CA ILE A 220 21.17 5.93 15.48
C ILE A 220 22.59 5.91 14.93
N GLU A 221 22.89 4.89 14.12
CA GLU A 221 24.14 4.79 13.37
C GLU A 221 23.94 5.38 11.98
N ARG A 222 24.88 6.23 11.54
CA ARG A 222 24.84 6.89 10.24
C ARG A 222 26.12 6.65 9.46
N GLU A 223 26.00 6.04 8.29
CA GLU A 223 27.07 5.88 7.32
C GLU A 223 26.82 6.82 6.14
N ILE A 224 27.83 7.59 5.73
CA ILE A 224 27.73 8.56 4.63
C ILE A 224 28.77 8.22 3.56
N GLU A 225 28.26 7.95 2.36
CA GLU A 225 29.06 7.72 1.17
C GLU A 225 28.99 8.95 0.27
N LEU A 226 30.17 9.54 -0.01
CA LEU A 226 30.32 10.72 -0.86
C LEU A 226 30.90 10.31 -2.21
N LEU A 227 30.10 10.50 -3.26
CA LEU A 227 30.44 10.18 -4.64
C LEU A 227 30.94 11.43 -5.36
N GLY A 228 32.06 11.33 -6.07
CA GLY A 228 32.67 12.42 -6.82
C GLY A 228 34.16 12.61 -6.52
N ALA A 229 34.79 13.47 -7.32
CA ALA A 229 36.24 13.72 -7.32
C ALA A 229 36.68 14.64 -6.15
N LEU A 230 36.30 14.27 -4.93
CA LEU A 230 36.59 15.03 -3.72
C LEU A 230 37.94 14.63 -3.12
N ASP A 231 38.73 15.62 -2.75
CA ASP A 231 39.96 15.41 -1.99
C ASP A 231 39.67 15.04 -0.52
N SER A 232 40.71 14.63 0.22
CA SER A 232 40.58 14.21 1.61
C SER A 232 40.13 15.34 2.55
N GLN A 233 40.50 16.58 2.27
CA GLN A 233 40.12 17.74 3.06
C GLN A 233 38.63 18.07 2.87
N GLN A 234 38.15 18.01 1.63
CA GLN A 234 36.74 18.20 1.27
C GLN A 234 35.88 17.11 1.90
N ARG A 235 36.29 15.84 1.81
CA ARG A 235 35.58 14.70 2.46
C ARG A 235 35.50 14.87 3.97
N LYS A 236 36.63 15.18 4.62
CA LYS A 236 36.65 15.43 6.08
C LYS A 236 35.73 16.59 6.44
N ARG A 237 35.78 17.68 5.67
CA ARG A 237 34.93 18.84 5.93
C ARG A 237 33.44 18.53 5.75
N LEU A 238 33.07 17.77 4.73
CA LEU A 238 31.68 17.33 4.54
C LEU A 238 31.22 16.47 5.71
N LEU A 239 32.06 15.56 6.22
CA LEU A 239 31.72 14.78 7.40
C LEU A 239 31.42 15.67 8.62
N GLU A 240 32.24 16.69 8.88
CA GLU A 240 31.98 17.67 9.95
C GLU A 240 30.65 18.44 9.74
N ILE A 241 30.29 18.73 8.48
CA ILE A 241 29.04 19.43 8.14
C ILE A 241 27.81 18.51 8.28
N ALA A 242 27.98 17.19 8.24
CA ALA A 242 26.87 16.25 8.33
C ALA A 242 26.10 16.36 9.67
N ASP A 243 26.76 16.78 10.74
CA ASP A 243 26.16 16.99 12.07
C ASP A 243 25.51 18.37 12.24
N MET A 244 25.62 19.25 11.24
CA MET A 244 25.11 20.62 11.31
C MET A 244 23.69 20.76 10.76
N CYS A 245 23.08 19.66 10.30
CA CYS A 245 21.77 19.70 9.67
C CYS A 245 20.66 20.00 10.71
N PRO A 246 19.61 20.78 10.36
CA PRO A 246 18.57 21.17 11.31
C PRO A 246 17.93 20.03 12.10
N VAL A 247 17.62 18.91 11.44
CA VAL A 247 17.00 17.74 12.11
C VAL A 247 17.95 17.11 13.12
N HIS A 248 19.25 17.01 12.84
CA HIS A 248 20.25 16.53 13.80
C HIS A 248 20.26 17.40 15.06
N ARG A 249 20.27 18.73 14.88
CA ARG A 249 20.23 19.68 16.00
C ARG A 249 18.95 19.55 16.82
N THR A 250 17.80 19.32 16.17
CA THR A 250 16.54 19.07 16.87
C THR A 250 16.62 17.82 17.73
N LEU A 251 17.16 16.71 17.21
CA LEU A 251 17.32 15.45 17.95
C LEU A 251 18.28 15.55 19.15
N GLN A 252 19.26 16.44 19.09
CA GLN A 252 20.20 16.71 20.20
C GLN A 252 19.71 17.79 21.17
N SER A 253 18.58 18.43 20.89
CA SER A 253 18.03 19.52 21.70
C SER A 253 16.90 19.06 22.61
N LYS A 254 16.60 19.85 23.64
CA LYS A 254 15.38 19.65 24.43
C LYS A 254 14.16 20.07 23.61
N ILE A 255 13.33 19.09 23.24
CA ILE A 255 12.06 19.32 22.54
C ILE A 255 10.93 19.39 23.57
N ILE A 256 10.08 20.42 23.48
CA ILE A 256 8.86 20.53 24.29
C ILE A 256 7.69 20.02 23.44
N ILE A 257 7.00 18.98 23.92
CA ILE A 257 5.80 18.42 23.30
C ILE A 257 4.62 18.70 24.21
N THR A 258 3.60 19.38 23.69
CA THR A 258 2.37 19.71 24.42
C THR A 258 1.19 18.99 23.78
N SER A 259 0.36 18.33 24.59
CA SER A 259 -0.81 17.58 24.13
C SER A 259 -2.10 18.25 24.60
N MET A 260 -3.09 18.29 23.71
CA MET A 260 -4.46 18.70 24.05
C MET A 260 -5.46 17.82 23.29
N LEU A 261 -6.60 17.54 23.91
CA LEU A 261 -7.72 16.90 23.22
C LEU A 261 -8.56 17.98 22.53
N ARG A 262 -9.03 17.68 21.33
CA ARG A 262 -9.99 18.50 20.60
C ARG A 262 -11.33 17.78 20.62
N ASP A 263 -12.36 18.43 21.14
CA ASP A 263 -13.72 17.89 21.10
C ASP A 263 -14.22 17.83 19.65
N VAL A 264 -14.91 16.73 19.33
CA VAL A 264 -15.55 16.52 18.03
C VAL A 264 -17.03 16.82 18.22
N SER A 265 -17.50 17.95 17.68
CA SER A 265 -18.92 18.33 17.61
C SER A 265 -19.62 17.64 16.45
#